data_AF-L0R7V2-F1
#
_entry.id   AF-L0R7V2-F1
#
_cell.length_a   1.000
_cell.length_b   1.000
_cell.length_c   1.000
_cell.angle_alpha   90.00
_cell.angle_beta   90.00
_cell.angle_gamma   90.00
#
_symmetry.space_group_name_H-M   'P 1'
#
loop_
_entity.id
_entity.type
_entity.pdbx_description
1 polymer ?
#
loop_
_entity_poly.entity_id
_entity_poly.type
_entity_poly.pdbx_seq_one_letter_code
_entity_poly.pdbx_strand_id
1 'polypeptide(L)' 'MKKSRYTDSQILNILKQAENGVPVVELCREHGMSNASFYKWRAKYGGMAAAAILRL' A
#
# COMPACT_ATOMS: atom_id res chain seq x y z
N MET A 1 10.77 -4.63 -20.08
CA MET A 1 10.20 -4.87 -18.74
C MET A 1 8.70 -4.61 -18.80
N LYS A 2 7.84 -5.56 -18.40
CA LYS A 2 6.38 -5.30 -18.35
C LYS A 2 6.17 -4.10 -17.42
N LYS A 3 5.62 -3.00 -17.95
CA LYS A 3 5.22 -1.86 -17.11
C LYS A 3 4.25 -2.40 -16.06
N SER A 4 4.65 -2.37 -14.80
CA SER A 4 3.73 -2.62 -13.69
C SER A 4 2.57 -1.63 -13.84
N ARG A 5 1.33 -2.11 -13.66
CA ARG A 5 0.12 -1.27 -13.77
C ARG A 5 0.14 -0.09 -12.77
N TYR A 6 0.94 -0.22 -11.71
CA TYR A 6 1.11 0.79 -10.67
C TYR A 6 2.59 1.15 -10.53
N THR A 7 2.87 2.44 -10.39
CA THR A 7 4.22 2.95 -10.08
C THR A 7 4.51 2.83 -8.59
N ASP A 8 5.79 2.82 -8.21
CA ASP A 8 6.18 2.77 -6.79
C ASP A 8 5.61 3.96 -5.99
N SER A 9 5.54 5.15 -6.60
CA SER A 9 4.94 6.33 -5.98
C SER A 9 3.43 6.16 -5.73
N GLN A 10 2.69 5.58 -6.69
CA GLN A 10 1.27 5.28 -6.49
C GLN A 10 1.07 4.27 -5.36
N ILE A 11 1.89 3.23 -5.31
CA ILE A 11 1.83 2.21 -4.25
C ILE A 11 2.07 2.84 -2.87
N LEU A 12 3.10 3.69 -2.74
CA LEU A 12 3.41 4.39 -1.49
C LEU A 12 2.29 5.33 -1.05
N ASN A 13 1.66 6.06 -1.97
CA ASN A 13 0.53 6.93 -1.63
C ASN A 13 -0.69 6.12 -1.16
N ILE A 14 -0.97 4.98 -1.77
CA ILE A 14 -2.07 4.09 -1.35
C ILE A 14 -1.81 3.52 0.05
N LEU A 15 -0.57 3.10 0.33
CA LEU A 15 -0.19 2.62 1.66
C LEU A 15 -0.34 3.71 2.74
N LYS A 16 0.08 4.94 2.44
CA LYS A 16 -0.09 6.09 3.34
C LYS A 16 -1.55 6.42 3.63
N GLN A 17 -2.42 6.34 2.62
CA GLN A 17 -3.86 6.55 2.83
C GLN A 17 -4.44 5.50 3.80
N ALA A 18 -4.02 4.24 3.69
CA ALA A 18 -4.42 3.21 4.63
C ALA A 18 -3.87 3.43 6.05
N GLU A 19 -2.65 3.98 6.18
CA GLU A 19 -2.07 4.39 7.47
C GLU A 19 -2.83 5.57 8.10
N ASN A 20 -3.37 6.47 7.29
CA ASN A 20 -4.23 7.58 7.72
C ASN A 20 -5.67 7.13 8.06
N GLY A 21 -5.96 5.83 8.04
CA GLY A 21 -7.24 5.28 8.44
C GLY A 21 -8.25 5.06 7.31
N VAL A 22 -7.86 5.27 6.04
CA VAL A 22 -8.75 4.95 4.92
C VAL A 22 -8.92 3.42 4.81
N PRO A 23 -10.16 2.90 4.75
CA PRO A 23 -10.38 1.47 4.62
C PRO A 23 -9.77 0.89 3.34
N VAL A 24 -9.03 -0.22 3.49
CA VAL A 24 -8.37 -0.92 2.36
C VAL A 24 -9.36 -1.31 1.26
N VAL A 25 -10.61 -1.63 1.64
CA VAL A 25 -11.68 -2.00 0.69
C VAL A 25 -12.04 -0.83 -0.24
N GLU A 26 -12.05 0.40 0.28
CA GLU A 26 -12.31 1.60 -0.53
C GLU A 26 -11.15 1.88 -1.46
N LEU A 27 -9.91 1.84 -0.96
CA LEU A 27 -8.71 1.97 -1.77
C LEU A 27 -8.66 0.93 -2.90
N CYS A 28 -9.11 -0.29 -2.63
CA CYS A 28 -9.17 -1.35 -3.63
C CYS A 28 -10.21 -1.08 -4.73
N ARG A 29 -11.37 -0.54 -4.36
CA ARG A 29 -12.42 -0.14 -5.31
C ARG A 29 -12.00 1.08 -6.14
N GLU A 30 -11.45 2.10 -5.49
CA GLU A 30 -11.06 3.36 -6.14
C GLU A 30 -9.90 3.17 -7.12
N HIS A 31 -8.87 2.42 -6.71
CA HIS A 31 -7.68 2.21 -7.54
C HIS A 31 -7.77 0.99 -8.46
N GLY A 32 -8.88 0.23 -8.45
CA GLY A 32 -9.05 -0.96 -9.30
C GLY A 32 -8.04 -2.07 -8.98
N MET A 33 -7.71 -2.22 -7.69
CA MET A 33 -6.73 -3.19 -7.20
C MET A 33 -7.40 -4.24 -6.30
N SER A 34 -6.76 -5.39 -6.15
CA SER A 34 -7.23 -6.42 -5.23
C SER A 34 -6.64 -6.23 -3.84
N ASN A 35 -7.38 -6.66 -2.81
CA ASN A 35 -6.89 -6.71 -1.43
C ASN A 35 -5.55 -7.49 -1.34
N ALA A 36 -5.39 -8.55 -2.12
CA ALA A 36 -4.15 -9.32 -2.18
C ALA A 36 -2.95 -8.50 -2.66
N SER A 37 -3.15 -7.62 -3.66
CA SER A 37 -2.10 -6.70 -4.12
C SER A 37 -1.72 -5.69 -3.04
N PHE A 38 -2.70 -5.15 -2.30
CA PHE A 38 -2.45 -4.24 -1.19
C PHE A 38 -1.52 -4.87 -0.14
N TYR A 39 -1.85 -6.08 0.34
CA TYR A 39 -1.03 -6.73 1.37
C TYR A 39 0.35 -7.15 0.86
N LYS A 40 0.49 -7.53 -0.42
CA LYS A 40 1.81 -7.75 -1.03
C LYS A 40 2.65 -6.47 -1.03
N TRP A 41 2.05 -5.33 -1.36
CA TRP A 41 2.73 -4.04 -1.29
C TRP A 41 3.05 -3.64 0.14
N ARG A 42 2.14 -3.89 1.09
CA ARG A 42 2.39 -3.65 2.52
C ARG A 42 3.56 -4.48 3.05
N ALA A 43 3.68 -5.74 2.63
CA ALA A 43 4.82 -6.58 3.00
C ALA A 43 6.14 -6.07 2.35
N LYS A 44 6.10 -5.66 1.07
CA LYS A 44 7.28 -5.21 0.33
C LYS A 44 7.76 -3.81 0.71
N TYR A 45 6.84 -2.86 0.88
CA TYR A 45 7.12 -1.44 1.10
C TYR A 45 6.77 -0.99 2.52
N GLY A 46 5.78 -1.61 3.15
CA GLY A 46 5.36 -1.28 4.52
C GLY A 46 6.34 -1.75 5.60
N GLY A 47 7.21 -2.73 5.33
CA GLY A 47 8.33 -3.07 6.23
C GLY A 47 9.37 -1.95 6.39
N MET A 48 9.47 -1.04 5.43
CA MET A 48 10.30 0.18 5.55
C MET A 48 9.67 1.24 6.49
N ALA A 49 8.34 1.21 6.70
CA ALA A 49 7.62 2.10 7.59
C ALA A 49 7.34 1.48 8.98
N ALA A 50 7.06 0.17 9.04
CA ALA A 50 6.71 -0.55 10.26
C ALA A 50 7.88 -0.67 11.27
N ALA A 51 9.13 -0.65 10.81
CA ALA A 51 10.31 -0.61 11.68
C ALA A 51 10.40 0.69 12.52
N ALA A 52 9.66 1.74 12.16
CA ALA A 52 9.60 2.99 12.93
C ALA A 52 8.47 3.02 13.98
N ILE A 53 7.48 2.11 13.90
CA ILE A 53 6.29 2.14 14.78
C ILE A 53 6.40 1.17 15.96
N LEU A 54 7.28 0.15 15.91
CA LEU A 54 7.49 -0.78 17.04
C LEU A 54 8.55 -0.30 18.05
N ARG A 55 8.71 1.01 18.23
CA ARG A 55 9.67 1.59 19.18
C ARG A 55 9.09 2.81 19.91
N LEU A 56 7.90 2.66 20.48
CA LEU A 56 7.36 3.55 21.51
C LEU A 56 6.56 2.72 22.52
#